data_AF-A0A4Q3Y2Y2-F1
#
_entry.id   AF-A0A4Q3Y2Y2-F1
#
_cell.length_a   1.000
_cell.length_b   1.000
_cell.length_c   1.000
_cell.angle_alpha   90.00
_cell.angle_beta   90.00
_cell.angle_gamma   90.00
#
_symmetry.space_group_name_H-M   'P 1'
#
loop_
_entity.id
_entity.type
_entity.pdbx_description
1 polymer ?
#
loop_
_entity_poly.entity_id
_entity_poly.type
_entity_poly.pdbx_seq_one_letter_code
_entity_poly.pdbx_strand_id
1 'polypeptide(L)'
;MRQSCSWFAERAAMVWRARPGRSLLLLVPHGCDEPATAAQVARWTADNFLLPKAYGKHSPLIIRLTSDTFPTSQSFALSLAREVGKALGAPVAIDKEDYPTQIIESAVQDALAAARLPVLILQRFHAFAAIRDGGMGSVLAGMRELEHASQLTTLAMSPATYDDIRSQMASESPFLNSVYGDNHDRAIMEPLDRTQFVADATARGIAPARAHRLFALAAGPDDLCNAILDHHNLDGVELASACIAEKGGMLDKFVKRSFPKVSTDDLASLALGRLGRPKEAHLKANPLWRFIAREAPSGGIACASPILAHYFLKQGTTVAQSYERSLAAYAAGHFQLASEFASTLCDKHPRLKAFRDLVIARAALEAQPDRGFLGIEWERASTALNCLAQSDVVPDAVGGWVERMSRWASLVRRYGDAGGGRSEAWRLARASTDPEVRFALLYTLSGLVKNTSAERAPNNLISTLINVPETILQAMACGLCSIDIFRSPAAFPPADYERFFGGRPPFRLPAEGQKMMLGTLLVAVPALLPVQLGRVTEPFSDPDVIRPLQQKLVDRLRNIASHTIADFPEADARYLSGLCSEWLDAWARLEGFNSSSEIPGLVDVPTTGALSALLFDAPELTSESEWEA
;
A
#
# COMPACT_ATOMS: atom_id res chain seq x y z
N MET A 1 2.48 -24.42 -6.12
CA MET A 1 3.27 -23.56 -5.23
C MET A 1 4.16 -24.35 -4.27
N ARG A 2 3.68 -24.97 -3.18
CA ARG A 2 4.55 -25.75 -2.27
C ARG A 2 5.03 -27.06 -2.89
N GLN A 3 6.34 -27.24 -3.02
CA GLN A 3 6.95 -28.44 -3.62
C GLN A 3 7.55 -29.41 -2.58
N SER A 4 7.68 -29.00 -1.32
CA SER A 4 8.33 -29.79 -0.27
C SER A 4 7.59 -29.78 1.06
N CYS A 5 7.71 -30.87 1.82
CA CYS A 5 7.25 -30.99 3.20
C CYS A 5 8.42 -30.99 4.22
N SER A 6 9.49 -30.24 3.95
CA SER A 6 10.72 -30.17 4.80
C SER A 6 10.41 -29.86 6.26
N TRP A 7 9.55 -28.86 6.50
CA TRP A 7 9.07 -28.46 7.84
C TRP A 7 8.50 -29.62 8.67
N PHE A 8 7.90 -30.62 8.01
CA PHE A 8 7.43 -31.85 8.63
C PHE A 8 8.54 -32.90 8.68
N ALA A 9 9.21 -33.14 7.55
CA ALA A 9 10.21 -34.19 7.38
C ALA A 9 11.36 -34.07 8.41
N GLU A 10 11.89 -32.87 8.61
CA GLU A 10 12.98 -32.60 9.55
C GLU A 10 12.54 -32.88 10.99
N ARG A 11 11.36 -32.39 11.38
CA ARG A 11 10.81 -32.59 12.72
C ARG A 11 10.47 -34.05 12.97
N ALA A 12 9.80 -34.70 12.01
CA ALA A 12 9.41 -36.11 12.10
C ALA A 12 10.65 -37.02 12.18
N ALA A 13 11.68 -36.79 11.36
CA ALA A 13 12.93 -37.55 11.42
C ALA A 13 13.62 -37.40 12.79
N MET A 14 13.66 -36.19 13.35
CA MET A 14 14.21 -35.95 14.69
C MET A 14 13.40 -36.70 15.77
N VAL A 15 12.08 -36.51 15.78
CA VAL A 15 11.17 -37.08 16.79
C VAL A 15 11.17 -38.60 16.71
N TRP A 16 11.06 -39.18 15.53
CA TRP A 16 11.00 -40.63 15.36
C TRP A 16 12.32 -41.35 15.59
N ARG A 17 13.47 -40.67 15.43
CA ARG A 17 14.76 -41.23 15.88
C ARG A 17 14.81 -41.39 17.40
N ALA A 18 14.23 -40.44 18.14
CA ALA A 18 14.15 -40.50 19.60
C ALA A 18 13.05 -41.47 20.08
N ARG A 19 11.87 -41.42 19.44
CA ARG A 19 10.71 -42.25 19.75
C ARG A 19 9.97 -42.65 18.46
N PRO A 20 10.27 -43.83 17.88
CA PRO A 20 9.65 -44.29 16.64
C PRO A 20 8.12 -44.34 16.73
N GLY A 21 7.44 -43.94 15.67
CA GLY A 21 5.98 -43.91 15.59
C GLY A 21 5.26 -42.92 16.52
N ARG A 22 5.96 -41.95 17.09
CA ARG A 22 5.33 -40.89 17.89
C ARG A 22 4.35 -40.07 17.04
N SER A 23 3.13 -39.88 17.55
CA SER A 23 2.11 -38.99 16.94
C SER A 23 2.52 -37.52 16.94
N LEU A 24 2.08 -36.78 15.92
CA LEU A 24 2.38 -35.36 15.74
C LEU A 24 1.13 -34.53 15.44
N LEU A 25 1.14 -33.29 15.93
CA LEU A 25 0.28 -32.21 15.48
C LEU A 25 1.02 -31.42 14.39
N LEU A 26 0.43 -31.35 13.21
CA LEU A 26 0.91 -30.62 12.05
C LEU A 26 0.13 -29.31 11.95
N LEU A 27 0.78 -28.19 12.29
CA LEU A 27 0.17 -26.87 12.21
C LEU A 27 0.24 -26.35 10.78
N VAL A 28 -0.92 -26.33 10.12
CA VAL A 28 -1.10 -25.89 8.73
C VAL A 28 -2.14 -24.77 8.72
N PRO A 29 -1.73 -23.50 8.52
CA PRO A 29 -2.67 -22.39 8.57
C PRO A 29 -3.79 -22.52 7.56
N HIS A 30 -4.95 -21.97 7.89
CA HIS A 30 -6.06 -21.93 6.94
C HIS A 30 -5.69 -21.08 5.71
N GLY A 31 -6.07 -21.52 4.51
CA GLY A 31 -5.67 -20.91 3.24
C GLY A 31 -4.34 -21.44 2.68
N CYS A 32 -3.64 -22.34 3.39
CA CYS A 32 -2.64 -23.19 2.77
C CYS A 32 -3.33 -24.45 2.18
N ASP A 33 -2.78 -25.02 1.11
CA ASP A 33 -3.35 -26.21 0.44
C ASP A 33 -3.15 -27.46 1.31
N GLU A 34 -4.03 -27.63 2.30
CA GLU A 34 -4.02 -28.75 3.24
C GLU A 34 -4.14 -30.11 2.54
N PRO A 35 -5.04 -30.31 1.53
CA PRO A 35 -5.11 -31.58 0.79
C PRO A 35 -3.82 -31.97 0.06
N ALA A 36 -3.16 -31.02 -0.63
CA ALA A 36 -1.88 -31.28 -1.29
C ALA A 36 -0.78 -31.54 -0.26
N THR A 37 -0.76 -30.76 0.82
CA THR A 37 0.17 -30.93 1.94
C THR A 37 0.03 -32.31 2.58
N ALA A 38 -1.19 -32.75 2.85
CA ALA A 38 -1.48 -34.09 3.39
C ALA A 38 -0.99 -35.19 2.45
N ALA A 39 -1.11 -35.00 1.13
CA ALA A 39 -0.61 -35.95 0.15
C ALA A 39 0.93 -36.00 0.09
N GLN A 40 1.63 -34.88 0.34
CA GLN A 40 3.09 -34.84 0.45
C GLN A 40 3.57 -35.51 1.75
N VAL A 41 2.92 -35.18 2.88
CA VAL A 41 3.18 -35.81 4.19
C VAL A 41 2.98 -37.33 4.10
N ALA A 42 1.90 -37.79 3.46
CA ALA A 42 1.62 -39.22 3.28
C ALA A 42 2.72 -39.93 2.49
N ARG A 43 3.13 -39.36 1.35
CA ARG A 43 4.19 -39.89 0.50
C ARG A 43 5.51 -39.99 1.27
N TRP A 44 5.94 -38.90 1.90
CA TRP A 44 7.18 -38.89 2.65
C TRP A 44 7.15 -39.88 3.82
N THR A 45 6.01 -39.98 4.53
CA THR A 45 5.84 -40.91 5.64
C THR A 45 5.93 -42.36 5.18
N ALA A 46 5.32 -42.73 4.05
CA ALA A 46 5.42 -44.10 3.52
C ALA A 46 6.87 -44.57 3.34
N ASP A 47 7.76 -43.66 2.94
CA ASP A 47 9.15 -43.97 2.63
C ASP A 47 10.10 -43.83 3.84
N ASN A 48 9.75 -43.01 4.85
CA ASN A 48 10.67 -42.60 5.92
C ASN A 48 10.20 -42.94 7.35
N PHE A 49 9.01 -43.52 7.50
CA PHE A 49 8.45 -43.83 8.81
C PHE A 49 9.30 -44.86 9.56
N LEU A 50 9.71 -44.52 10.79
CA LEU A 50 10.43 -45.43 11.66
C LEU A 50 9.42 -46.20 12.53
N LEU A 51 9.37 -47.52 12.33
CA LEU A 51 8.49 -48.41 13.06
C LEU A 51 8.92 -48.55 14.53
N PRO A 52 7.96 -48.59 15.47
CA PRO A 52 8.23 -49.00 16.85
C PRO A 52 8.90 -50.37 16.91
N LYS A 53 9.79 -50.58 17.89
CA LYS A 53 10.58 -51.83 18.02
C LYS A 53 9.71 -53.09 18.01
N ALA A 54 8.55 -53.05 18.66
CA ALA A 54 7.60 -54.16 18.71
C ALA A 54 7.07 -54.58 17.33
N TYR A 55 7.03 -53.64 16.37
CA TYR A 55 6.47 -53.82 15.03
C TYR A 55 7.56 -53.71 13.94
N GLY A 56 8.84 -53.93 14.26
CA GLY A 56 9.95 -53.72 13.32
C GLY A 56 9.92 -54.58 12.04
N LYS A 57 9.08 -55.63 11.99
CA LYS A 57 8.83 -56.45 10.79
C LYS A 57 7.59 -56.02 9.99
N HIS A 58 6.84 -55.03 10.48
CA HIS A 58 5.64 -54.54 9.81
C HIS A 58 6.02 -53.54 8.71
N SER A 59 5.04 -53.08 7.96
CA SER A 59 5.19 -51.91 7.08
C SER A 59 4.12 -50.87 7.41
N PRO A 60 4.38 -49.56 7.21
CA PRO A 60 3.40 -48.54 7.50
C PRO A 60 2.20 -48.65 6.55
N LEU A 61 1.00 -48.46 7.08
CA LEU A 61 -0.26 -48.33 6.33
C LEU A 61 -0.79 -46.91 6.51
N ILE A 62 -0.62 -46.08 5.49
CA ILE A 62 -0.99 -44.67 5.56
C ILE A 62 -2.47 -44.50 5.20
N ILE A 63 -3.25 -43.95 6.13
CA ILE A 63 -4.69 -43.71 5.98
C ILE A 63 -4.95 -42.22 6.11
N ARG A 64 -5.72 -41.65 5.18
CA ARG A 64 -6.04 -40.23 5.18
C ARG A 64 -7.54 -40.05 5.34
N LEU A 65 -7.96 -39.34 6.38
CA LEU A 65 -9.35 -38.97 6.60
C LEU A 65 -9.47 -37.44 6.70
N THR A 66 -10.60 -36.90 6.23
CA THR A 66 -10.90 -35.46 6.31
C THR A 66 -12.11 -35.25 7.21
N SER A 67 -11.92 -34.50 8.29
CA SER A 67 -12.81 -34.61 9.44
C SER A 67 -14.17 -33.92 9.30
N ASP A 68 -14.30 -32.90 8.46
CA ASP A 68 -15.56 -32.17 8.26
C ASP A 68 -16.61 -32.94 7.46
N THR A 69 -16.27 -34.13 6.96
CA THR A 69 -17.23 -35.07 6.35
C THR A 69 -17.93 -35.96 7.37
N PHE A 70 -17.54 -35.91 8.65
CA PHE A 70 -18.05 -36.82 9.69
C PHE A 70 -19.02 -36.09 10.63
N PRO A 71 -20.34 -36.35 10.55
CA PRO A 71 -21.30 -35.76 11.47
C PRO A 71 -21.25 -36.36 12.88
N THR A 72 -20.74 -37.59 13.04
CA THR A 72 -20.73 -38.35 14.29
C THR A 72 -19.44 -39.15 14.49
N SER A 73 -19.12 -39.52 15.73
CA SER A 73 -17.99 -40.39 16.07
C SER A 73 -18.10 -41.77 15.41
N GLN A 74 -19.33 -42.31 15.31
CA GLN A 74 -19.60 -43.56 14.58
C GLN A 74 -19.23 -43.44 13.10
N SER A 75 -19.60 -42.33 12.45
CA SER A 75 -19.29 -42.12 11.02
C SER A 75 -17.79 -42.03 10.75
N PHE A 76 -17.03 -41.46 11.69
CA PHE A 76 -15.57 -41.45 11.66
C PHE A 76 -14.99 -42.86 11.79
N ALA A 77 -15.41 -43.61 12.81
CA ALA A 77 -14.91 -44.96 13.08
C ALA A 77 -15.16 -45.92 11.91
N LEU A 78 -16.39 -45.91 11.36
CA LEU A 78 -16.74 -46.69 10.17
C LEU A 78 -15.92 -46.30 8.94
N SER A 79 -15.63 -45.01 8.78
CA SER A 79 -14.81 -44.53 7.66
C SER A 79 -13.36 -44.98 7.79
N LEU A 80 -12.79 -44.97 9.00
CA LEU A 80 -11.47 -45.52 9.26
C LEU A 80 -11.41 -47.01 8.93
N ALA A 81 -12.35 -47.79 9.47
CA ALA A 81 -12.40 -49.23 9.23
C ALA A 81 -12.58 -49.56 7.74
N ARG A 82 -13.40 -48.79 7.02
CA ARG A 82 -13.54 -48.92 5.56
C ARG A 82 -12.23 -48.66 4.82
N GLU A 83 -11.50 -47.60 5.15
CA GLU A 83 -10.22 -47.29 4.48
C GLU A 83 -9.13 -48.31 4.83
N VAL A 84 -9.08 -48.80 6.07
CA VAL A 84 -8.24 -49.95 6.45
C VAL A 84 -8.60 -51.15 5.58
N GLY A 85 -9.86 -51.56 5.58
CA GLY A 85 -10.28 -52.77 4.87
C GLY A 85 -10.04 -52.68 3.36
N LYS A 86 -10.25 -51.51 2.77
CA LYS A 86 -9.90 -51.24 1.37
C LYS A 86 -8.41 -51.43 1.10
N ALA A 87 -7.54 -50.94 1.99
CA ALA A 87 -6.10 -51.08 1.83
C ALA A 87 -5.59 -52.50 2.08
N LEU A 88 -6.29 -53.29 2.91
CA LEU A 88 -5.99 -54.70 3.15
C LEU A 88 -6.60 -55.64 2.09
N GLY A 89 -7.57 -55.15 1.30
CA GLY A 89 -8.31 -55.97 0.34
C GLY A 89 -9.36 -56.89 0.99
N ALA A 90 -9.71 -56.64 2.26
CA ALA A 90 -10.68 -57.42 3.03
C ALA A 90 -11.47 -56.50 3.98
N PRO A 91 -12.78 -56.72 4.19
CA PRO A 91 -13.54 -55.91 5.15
C PRO A 91 -13.03 -56.12 6.57
N VAL A 92 -12.99 -55.04 7.36
CA VAL A 92 -12.74 -55.10 8.80
C VAL A 92 -13.94 -55.78 9.47
N ALA A 93 -13.68 -56.66 10.44
CA ALA A 93 -14.75 -57.30 11.21
C ALA A 93 -15.42 -56.25 12.13
N ILE A 94 -16.68 -55.93 11.85
CA ILE A 94 -17.48 -54.95 12.60
C ILE A 94 -18.84 -55.58 12.91
N ASP A 95 -19.19 -55.62 14.19
CA ASP A 95 -20.51 -56.02 14.65
C ASP A 95 -21.48 -54.81 14.66
N LYS A 96 -22.77 -55.08 14.46
CA LYS A 96 -23.79 -54.02 14.39
C LYS A 96 -23.96 -53.25 15.70
N GLU A 97 -23.55 -53.83 16.82
CA GLU A 97 -23.63 -53.24 18.15
C GLU A 97 -22.31 -52.59 18.59
N ASP A 98 -21.27 -52.62 17.74
CA ASP A 98 -19.96 -52.07 18.09
C ASP A 98 -20.04 -50.56 18.31
N TYR A 99 -19.51 -50.16 19.45
CA TYR A 99 -19.27 -48.76 19.80
C TYR A 99 -18.13 -48.19 18.94
N PRO A 100 -18.09 -46.86 18.67
CA PRO A 100 -17.07 -46.26 17.81
C PRO A 100 -15.62 -46.67 18.13
N THR A 101 -15.27 -46.79 19.41
CA THR A 101 -13.93 -47.21 19.83
C THR A 101 -13.62 -48.65 19.46
N GLN A 102 -14.57 -49.57 19.63
CA GLN A 102 -14.41 -50.98 19.28
C GLN A 102 -14.15 -51.12 17.77
N ILE A 103 -14.85 -50.36 16.94
CA ILE A 103 -14.63 -50.32 15.49
C ILE A 103 -13.20 -49.87 15.15
N ILE A 104 -12.69 -48.85 15.84
CA ILE A 104 -11.32 -48.35 15.65
C ILE A 104 -10.31 -49.42 16.09
N GLU A 105 -10.53 -50.06 17.23
CA GLU A 105 -9.68 -51.13 17.75
C GLU A 105 -9.64 -52.32 16.79
N SER A 106 -10.78 -52.80 16.32
CA SER A 106 -10.87 -53.89 15.33
C SER A 106 -10.12 -53.53 14.04
N ALA A 107 -10.30 -52.30 13.54
CA ALA A 107 -9.59 -51.84 12.36
C ALA A 107 -8.06 -51.83 12.56
N VAL A 108 -7.58 -51.40 13.73
CA VAL A 108 -6.14 -51.41 14.04
C VAL A 108 -5.62 -52.84 14.22
N GLN A 109 -6.36 -53.72 14.90
CA GLN A 109 -5.96 -55.12 15.09
C GLN A 109 -5.88 -55.87 13.76
N ASP A 110 -6.86 -55.68 12.86
CA ASP A 110 -6.85 -56.29 11.52
C ASP A 110 -5.65 -55.81 10.70
N ALA A 111 -5.30 -54.52 10.77
CA ALA A 111 -4.09 -54.00 10.12
C ALA A 111 -2.81 -54.64 10.69
N LEU A 112 -2.68 -54.72 12.01
CA LEU A 112 -1.53 -55.32 12.68
C LEU A 112 -1.41 -56.82 12.35
N ALA A 113 -2.52 -57.56 12.35
CA ALA A 113 -2.58 -58.96 11.95
C ALA A 113 -2.09 -59.18 10.51
N ALA A 114 -2.34 -58.21 9.62
CA ALA A 114 -1.81 -58.18 8.25
C ALA A 114 -0.35 -57.67 8.15
N ALA A 115 0.38 -57.59 9.27
CA ALA A 115 1.74 -57.04 9.37
C ALA A 115 1.86 -55.58 8.88
N ARG A 116 0.81 -54.77 9.10
CA ARG A 116 0.76 -53.35 8.74
C ARG A 116 0.56 -52.49 10.00
N LEU A 117 1.41 -51.49 10.21
CA LEU A 117 1.19 -50.51 11.29
C LEU A 117 0.38 -49.32 10.75
N PRO A 118 -0.84 -49.06 11.22
CA PRO A 118 -1.63 -47.93 10.74
C PRO A 118 -1.04 -46.58 11.16
N VAL A 119 -0.90 -45.69 10.18
CA VAL A 119 -0.57 -44.28 10.37
C VAL A 119 -1.73 -43.45 9.85
N LEU A 120 -2.45 -42.81 10.75
CA LEU A 120 -3.65 -42.05 10.47
C LEU A 120 -3.34 -40.56 10.32
N ILE A 121 -3.54 -40.03 9.11
CA ILE A 121 -3.47 -38.61 8.82
C ILE A 121 -4.87 -38.02 8.91
N LEU A 122 -5.12 -37.22 9.95
CA LEU A 122 -6.38 -36.53 10.17
C LEU A 122 -6.30 -35.10 9.64
N GLN A 123 -6.91 -34.85 8.50
CA GLN A 123 -7.08 -33.50 7.93
C GLN A 123 -8.20 -32.76 8.66
N ARG A 124 -8.03 -31.45 8.88
CA ARG A 124 -8.98 -30.58 9.58
C ARG A 124 -9.32 -31.08 10.99
N PHE A 125 -8.31 -31.41 11.79
CA PHE A 125 -8.49 -31.94 13.15
C PHE A 125 -9.41 -31.09 14.04
N HIS A 126 -9.39 -29.76 13.90
CA HIS A 126 -10.31 -28.86 14.59
C HIS A 126 -11.81 -29.20 14.37
N ALA A 127 -12.18 -29.75 13.21
CA ALA A 127 -13.53 -30.24 12.93
C ALA A 127 -13.80 -31.60 13.59
N PHE A 128 -12.83 -32.52 13.58
CA PHE A 128 -12.92 -33.79 14.32
C PHE A 128 -13.14 -33.55 15.81
N ALA A 129 -12.36 -32.64 16.38
CA ALA A 129 -12.45 -32.28 17.79
C ALA A 129 -13.79 -31.62 18.15
N ALA A 130 -14.51 -31.06 17.16
CA ALA A 130 -15.81 -30.40 17.34
C ALA A 130 -17.02 -31.36 17.27
N ILE A 131 -16.82 -32.67 17.04
CA ILE A 131 -17.88 -33.68 17.09
C ILE A 131 -18.38 -33.78 18.55
N ARG A 132 -19.69 -33.55 18.76
CA ARG A 132 -20.28 -33.37 20.11
C ARG A 132 -21.03 -34.59 20.65
N ASP A 133 -21.02 -35.72 19.97
CA ASP A 133 -21.79 -36.88 20.42
C ASP A 133 -21.12 -37.61 21.59
N GLY A 134 -21.91 -38.45 22.29
CA GLY A 134 -21.43 -39.19 23.47
C GLY A 134 -20.33 -40.20 23.16
N GLY A 135 -20.22 -40.67 21.91
CA GLY A 135 -19.20 -41.63 21.48
C GLY A 135 -17.82 -40.99 21.33
N MET A 136 -17.73 -39.69 21.10
CA MET A 136 -16.45 -39.02 20.83
C MET A 136 -15.45 -39.11 21.99
N GLY A 137 -15.93 -39.07 23.24
CA GLY A 137 -15.06 -39.24 24.42
C GLY A 137 -14.34 -40.59 24.42
N SER A 138 -15.06 -41.65 24.05
CA SER A 138 -14.48 -43.00 23.94
C SER A 138 -13.51 -43.12 22.77
N VAL A 139 -13.80 -42.47 21.62
CA VAL A 139 -12.91 -42.48 20.45
C VAL A 139 -11.57 -41.86 20.80
N LEU A 140 -11.59 -40.69 21.45
CA LEU A 140 -10.38 -40.00 21.89
C LEU A 140 -9.58 -40.83 22.89
N ALA A 141 -10.25 -41.51 23.84
CA ALA A 141 -9.61 -42.39 24.80
C ALA A 141 -8.96 -43.60 24.12
N GLY A 142 -9.69 -44.33 23.28
CA GLY A 142 -9.17 -45.51 22.60
C GLY A 142 -8.06 -45.18 21.60
N MET A 143 -8.19 -44.10 20.83
CA MET A 143 -7.09 -43.65 19.95
C MET A 143 -5.82 -43.35 20.76
N ARG A 144 -5.94 -42.70 21.93
CA ARG A 144 -4.81 -42.44 22.82
C ARG A 144 -4.17 -43.74 23.32
N GLU A 145 -4.98 -44.71 23.72
CA GLU A 145 -4.49 -46.01 24.22
C GLU A 145 -3.71 -46.75 23.14
N LEU A 146 -4.25 -46.79 21.91
CA LEU A 146 -3.58 -47.39 20.75
C LEU A 146 -2.25 -46.68 20.42
N GLU A 147 -2.20 -45.34 20.51
CA GLU A 147 -0.97 -44.56 20.34
C GLU A 147 0.05 -44.83 21.45
N HIS A 148 -0.40 -44.94 22.70
CA HIS A 148 0.45 -45.28 23.84
C HIS A 148 1.03 -46.70 23.72
N ALA A 149 0.22 -47.65 23.24
CA ALA A 149 0.63 -49.01 22.91
C ALA A 149 1.49 -49.10 21.64
N SER A 150 1.75 -47.96 20.96
CA SER A 150 2.49 -47.88 19.69
C SER A 150 1.85 -48.70 18.56
N GLN A 151 0.54 -48.94 18.64
CA GLN A 151 -0.27 -49.67 17.66
C GLN A 151 -0.84 -48.75 16.57
N LEU A 152 -0.93 -47.46 16.87
CA LEU A 152 -1.42 -46.42 15.97
C LEU A 152 -0.49 -45.21 16.04
N THR A 153 -0.21 -44.58 14.90
CA THR A 153 0.41 -43.25 14.87
C THR A 153 -0.54 -42.26 14.22
N THR A 154 -0.80 -41.14 14.88
CA THR A 154 -1.68 -40.08 14.33
C THR A 154 -0.87 -38.86 13.92
N LEU A 155 -1.11 -38.38 12.71
CA LEU A 155 -0.63 -37.12 12.17
C LEU A 155 -1.83 -36.17 12.01
N ALA A 156 -2.09 -35.37 13.03
CA ALA A 156 -3.25 -34.48 13.07
C ALA A 156 -2.93 -33.14 12.42
N MET A 157 -3.61 -32.77 11.35
CA MET A 157 -3.44 -31.48 10.67
C MET A 157 -4.46 -30.46 11.16
N SER A 158 -3.99 -29.27 11.55
CA SER A 158 -4.85 -28.24 12.12
C SER A 158 -4.33 -26.82 11.86
N PRO A 159 -5.20 -25.81 11.68
CA PRO A 159 -4.80 -24.41 11.64
C PRO A 159 -4.47 -23.82 13.01
N ALA A 160 -4.71 -24.56 14.09
CA ALA A 160 -4.60 -24.11 15.47
C ALA A 160 -4.00 -25.18 16.39
N THR A 161 -3.38 -24.76 17.48
CA THR A 161 -2.88 -25.68 18.52
C THR A 161 -4.03 -26.35 19.27
N TYR A 162 -3.77 -27.45 19.98
CA TYR A 162 -4.79 -28.06 20.83
C TYR A 162 -5.34 -27.11 21.89
N ASP A 163 -4.48 -26.28 22.48
CA ASP A 163 -4.89 -25.28 23.48
C ASP A 163 -5.80 -24.20 22.86
N ASP A 164 -5.51 -23.79 21.63
CA ASP A 164 -6.35 -22.83 20.90
C ASP A 164 -7.69 -23.45 20.50
N ILE A 165 -7.70 -24.72 20.08
CA ILE A 165 -8.92 -25.48 19.79
C ILE A 165 -9.79 -25.57 21.04
N ARG A 166 -9.21 -26.00 22.16
CA ARG A 166 -9.91 -26.09 23.46
C ARG A 166 -10.50 -24.75 23.87
N SER A 167 -9.75 -23.66 23.75
CA SER A 167 -10.24 -22.33 24.15
C SER A 167 -11.47 -21.83 23.37
N GLN A 168 -11.77 -22.43 22.21
CA GLN A 168 -12.91 -22.07 21.35
C GLN A 168 -14.10 -23.03 21.50
N MET A 169 -13.97 -24.10 22.28
CA MET A 169 -15.02 -25.10 22.42
C MET A 169 -16.05 -24.74 23.47
N ALA A 170 -17.28 -25.20 23.24
CA ALA A 170 -18.34 -25.13 24.25
C ALA A 170 -18.06 -26.12 25.39
N SER A 171 -18.45 -25.77 26.61
CA SER A 171 -18.16 -26.50 27.86
C SER A 171 -18.47 -28.00 27.83
N GLU A 172 -19.49 -28.38 27.07
CA GLU A 172 -19.99 -29.74 26.92
C GLU A 172 -19.22 -30.57 25.88
N SER A 173 -18.23 -29.98 25.19
CA SER A 173 -17.45 -30.68 24.16
C SER A 173 -16.62 -31.82 24.76
N PRO A 174 -16.75 -33.07 24.26
CA PRO A 174 -15.95 -34.20 24.75
C PRO A 174 -14.44 -33.97 24.68
N PHE A 175 -13.96 -33.20 23.70
CA PHE A 175 -12.55 -32.91 23.53
C PHE A 175 -11.96 -32.00 24.63
N LEU A 176 -12.77 -31.11 25.24
CA LEU A 176 -12.32 -30.26 26.34
C LEU A 176 -11.85 -31.06 27.56
N ASN A 177 -12.56 -32.16 27.84
CA ASN A 177 -12.30 -33.03 28.98
C ASN A 177 -11.31 -34.16 28.64
N SER A 178 -10.73 -34.13 27.43
CA SER A 178 -9.81 -35.14 26.94
C SER A 178 -8.36 -34.64 26.96
N VAL A 179 -7.48 -35.53 27.41
CA VAL A 179 -6.01 -35.40 27.36
C VAL A 179 -5.43 -35.94 26.05
N TYR A 180 -6.28 -36.28 25.07
CA TYR A 180 -5.85 -36.65 23.73
C TYR A 180 -5.05 -35.51 23.09
N GLY A 181 -3.89 -35.83 22.50
CA GLY A 181 -3.02 -34.87 21.85
C GLY A 181 -2.03 -34.13 22.76
N ASP A 182 -2.16 -34.16 24.09
CA ASP A 182 -1.25 -33.43 25.01
C ASP A 182 0.22 -33.85 24.86
N ASN A 183 0.42 -35.10 24.43
CA ASN A 183 1.73 -35.70 24.24
C ASN A 183 2.24 -35.58 22.79
N HIS A 184 1.47 -35.03 21.85
CA HIS A 184 1.93 -34.96 20.46
C HIS A 184 3.03 -33.92 20.29
N ASP A 185 4.06 -34.31 19.55
CA ASP A 185 5.05 -33.36 19.08
C ASP A 185 4.43 -32.43 18.03
N ARG A 186 4.98 -31.22 17.88
CA ARG A 186 4.47 -30.23 16.94
C ARG A 186 5.44 -30.09 15.77
N ALA A 187 4.90 -30.14 14.54
CA ALA A 187 5.59 -29.69 13.34
C ALA A 187 4.82 -28.48 12.79
N ILE A 188 5.54 -27.42 12.44
CA ILE A 188 4.94 -26.12 12.14
C ILE A 188 5.25 -25.81 10.68
N MET A 189 4.23 -25.61 9.86
CA MET A 189 4.43 -25.14 8.50
C MET A 189 5.03 -23.73 8.53
N GLU A 190 6.02 -23.47 7.68
CA GLU A 190 6.61 -22.13 7.52
C GLU A 190 5.95 -21.39 6.33
N PRO A 191 5.95 -20.04 6.33
CA PRO A 191 5.56 -19.26 5.15
C PRO A 191 6.36 -19.65 3.91
N LEU A 192 5.80 -19.38 2.73
CA LEU A 192 6.51 -19.62 1.47
C LEU A 192 7.81 -18.82 1.43
N ASP A 193 8.90 -19.48 1.06
CA ASP A 193 10.17 -18.81 0.82
C ASP A 193 10.19 -18.16 -0.59
N ARG A 194 11.22 -17.32 -0.81
CA ARG A 194 11.42 -16.62 -2.08
C ARG A 194 11.56 -17.58 -3.25
N THR A 195 12.31 -18.66 -3.06
CA THR A 195 12.64 -19.64 -4.09
C THR A 195 11.37 -20.33 -4.59
N GLN A 196 10.50 -20.76 -3.67
CA GLN A 196 9.23 -21.41 -3.97
C GLN A 196 8.26 -20.46 -4.68
N PHE A 197 8.16 -19.21 -4.21
CA PHE A 197 7.28 -18.21 -4.82
C PHE A 197 7.72 -17.84 -6.24
N VAL A 198 9.01 -17.54 -6.44
CA VAL A 198 9.56 -17.14 -7.74
C VAL A 198 9.50 -18.30 -8.74
N ALA A 199 9.75 -19.54 -8.30
CA ALA A 199 9.62 -20.72 -9.15
C ALA A 199 8.18 -20.91 -9.64
N ASP A 200 7.18 -20.76 -8.76
CA ASP A 200 5.77 -20.87 -9.14
C ASP A 200 5.35 -19.72 -10.08
N ALA A 201 5.78 -18.49 -9.81
CA ALA A 201 5.53 -17.33 -10.66
C ALA A 201 6.10 -17.52 -12.08
N THR A 202 7.34 -18.00 -12.16
CA THR A 202 8.02 -18.25 -13.45
C THR A 202 7.33 -19.38 -14.21
N ALA A 203 6.87 -20.42 -13.52
CA ALA A 203 6.08 -21.48 -14.14
C ALA A 203 4.73 -20.99 -14.70
N ARG A 204 4.18 -19.88 -14.18
CA ARG A 204 3.00 -19.19 -14.73
C ARG A 204 3.31 -18.20 -15.85
N GLY A 205 4.58 -18.08 -16.26
CA GLY A 205 5.02 -17.17 -17.31
C GLY A 205 5.30 -15.73 -16.85
N ILE A 206 5.37 -15.47 -15.54
CA ILE A 206 5.73 -14.15 -15.00
C ILE A 206 7.24 -13.98 -15.09
N ALA A 207 7.69 -12.83 -15.60
CA ALA A 207 9.11 -12.53 -15.70
C ALA A 207 9.81 -12.56 -14.32
N PRO A 208 11.04 -13.11 -14.20
CA PRO A 208 11.73 -13.23 -12.91
C PRO A 208 11.83 -11.91 -12.14
N ALA A 209 12.20 -10.82 -12.79
CA ALA A 209 12.30 -9.49 -12.18
C ALA A 209 10.96 -9.00 -11.59
N ARG A 210 9.84 -9.38 -12.21
CA ARG A 210 8.49 -9.09 -11.69
C ARG A 210 8.15 -10.01 -10.51
N ALA A 211 8.48 -11.29 -10.61
CA ALA A 211 8.26 -12.25 -9.53
C ALA A 211 9.01 -11.87 -8.24
N HIS A 212 10.25 -11.41 -8.34
CA HIS A 212 11.02 -10.90 -7.20
C HIS A 212 10.35 -9.67 -6.55
N ARG A 213 9.88 -8.72 -7.35
CA ARG A 213 9.12 -7.55 -6.86
C ARG A 213 7.83 -7.96 -6.14
N LEU A 214 7.06 -8.88 -6.72
CA LEU A 214 5.83 -9.39 -6.12
C LEU A 214 6.09 -10.14 -4.80
N PHE A 215 7.20 -10.87 -4.69
CA PHE A 215 7.56 -11.56 -3.45
C PHE A 215 7.74 -10.59 -2.28
N ALA A 216 8.24 -9.37 -2.51
CA ALA A 216 8.34 -8.37 -1.45
C ALA A 216 6.97 -7.92 -0.89
N LEU A 217 5.91 -8.14 -1.65
CA LEU A 217 4.51 -7.90 -1.26
C LEU A 217 3.81 -9.18 -0.78
N ALA A 218 4.47 -10.33 -0.89
CA ALA A 218 3.93 -11.63 -0.55
C ALA A 218 4.21 -12.00 0.91
N ALA A 219 3.16 -12.35 1.63
CA ALA A 219 3.20 -13.06 2.90
C ALA A 219 1.83 -13.69 3.15
N GLY A 220 1.69 -14.39 4.27
CA GLY A 220 0.43 -15.03 4.63
C GLY A 220 0.25 -16.40 3.97
N PRO A 221 -1.01 -16.89 3.93
CA PRO A 221 -1.31 -18.23 3.45
C PRO A 221 -1.13 -18.35 1.93
N ASP A 222 -0.92 -19.58 1.45
CA ASP A 222 -0.64 -19.86 0.03
C ASP A 222 -1.71 -19.29 -0.92
N ASP A 223 -2.98 -19.30 -0.51
CA ASP A 223 -4.08 -18.73 -1.28
C ASP A 223 -3.92 -17.22 -1.52
N LEU A 224 -3.34 -16.48 -0.58
CA LEU A 224 -3.03 -15.07 -0.77
C LEU A 224 -1.86 -14.91 -1.77
N CYS A 225 -0.82 -15.73 -1.63
CA CYS A 225 0.30 -15.74 -2.58
C CYS A 225 -0.16 -16.08 -4.00
N ASN A 226 -1.10 -17.01 -4.15
CA ASN A 226 -1.73 -17.32 -5.44
C ASN A 226 -2.45 -16.10 -6.02
N ALA A 227 -3.26 -15.39 -5.23
CA ALA A 227 -3.95 -14.18 -5.67
C ALA A 227 -2.98 -13.09 -6.15
N ILE A 228 -1.84 -12.92 -5.47
CA ILE A 228 -0.80 -11.98 -5.88
C ILE A 228 -0.26 -12.31 -7.27
N LEU A 229 -0.04 -13.60 -7.56
CA LEU A 229 0.40 -14.04 -8.89
C LEU A 229 -0.70 -13.89 -9.94
N ASP A 230 -1.95 -14.12 -9.58
CA ASP A 230 -3.09 -13.97 -10.49
C ASP A 230 -3.30 -12.50 -10.89
N HIS A 231 -3.02 -11.56 -9.98
CA HIS A 231 -3.07 -10.11 -10.20
C HIS A 231 -1.70 -9.48 -10.52
N HIS A 232 -0.74 -10.25 -11.06
CA HIS A 232 0.65 -9.79 -11.30
C HIS A 232 0.80 -8.53 -12.16
N ASN A 233 -0.23 -8.10 -12.90
CA ASN A 233 -0.23 -6.88 -13.71
C ASN A 233 -0.51 -5.60 -12.89
N LEU A 234 -0.94 -5.73 -11.64
CA LEU A 234 -1.26 -4.59 -10.75
C LEU A 234 -0.14 -4.34 -9.75
N ASP A 235 -0.06 -3.12 -9.21
CA ASP A 235 0.94 -2.74 -8.20
C ASP A 235 0.36 -2.01 -6.98
N GLY A 236 1.16 -1.96 -5.91
CA GLY A 236 0.87 -1.16 -4.72
C GLY A 236 -0.54 -1.37 -4.13
N VAL A 237 -1.27 -0.25 -3.97
CA VAL A 237 -2.62 -0.22 -3.37
C VAL A 237 -3.67 -0.92 -4.25
N GLU A 238 -3.51 -0.89 -5.57
CA GLU A 238 -4.43 -1.54 -6.51
C GLU A 238 -4.33 -3.06 -6.39
N LEU A 239 -3.09 -3.58 -6.39
CA LEU A 239 -2.83 -5.01 -6.17
C LEU A 239 -3.38 -5.47 -4.82
N ALA A 240 -3.11 -4.72 -3.74
CA ALA A 240 -3.62 -5.03 -2.42
C ALA A 240 -5.16 -5.06 -2.40
N SER A 241 -5.81 -4.08 -3.04
CA SER A 241 -7.27 -4.00 -3.12
C SER A 241 -7.86 -5.16 -3.90
N ALA A 242 -7.27 -5.56 -5.03
CA ALA A 242 -7.71 -6.70 -5.83
C ALA A 242 -7.58 -8.02 -5.05
N CYS A 243 -6.43 -8.25 -4.40
CA CYS A 243 -6.19 -9.45 -3.60
C CYS A 243 -7.17 -9.55 -2.42
N ILE A 244 -7.42 -8.43 -1.72
CA ILE A 244 -8.35 -8.40 -0.58
C ILE A 244 -9.80 -8.59 -1.06
N ALA A 245 -10.18 -8.02 -2.20
CA ALA A 245 -11.52 -8.22 -2.76
C ALA A 245 -11.77 -9.69 -3.11
N GLU A 246 -10.77 -10.38 -3.66
CA GLU A 246 -10.86 -11.79 -4.02
C GLU A 246 -10.79 -12.73 -2.80
N LYS A 247 -9.85 -12.49 -1.88
CA LYS A 247 -9.51 -13.42 -0.79
C LYS A 247 -9.97 -12.98 0.60
N GLY A 248 -10.69 -11.86 0.74
CA GLY A 248 -11.10 -11.31 2.05
C GLY A 248 -11.79 -12.32 2.96
N GLY A 249 -12.77 -13.07 2.46
CA GLY A 249 -13.47 -14.09 3.27
C GLY A 249 -12.60 -15.30 3.64
N MET A 250 -11.53 -15.59 2.89
CA MET A 250 -10.51 -16.58 3.27
C MET A 250 -9.60 -16.02 4.37
N LEU A 251 -9.17 -14.76 4.24
CA LEU A 251 -8.37 -14.07 5.26
C LEU A 251 -9.10 -13.97 6.60
N ASP A 252 -10.41 -13.72 6.58
CA ASP A 252 -11.25 -13.71 7.79
C ASP A 252 -11.18 -15.07 8.53
N LYS A 253 -11.29 -16.16 7.77
CA LYS A 253 -11.20 -17.53 8.33
C LYS A 253 -9.78 -17.84 8.80
N PHE A 254 -8.76 -17.38 8.08
CA PHE A 254 -7.36 -17.51 8.44
C PHE A 254 -7.04 -16.83 9.77
N VAL A 255 -7.38 -15.55 9.91
CA VAL A 255 -7.20 -14.83 11.18
C VAL A 255 -7.98 -15.50 12.30
N LYS A 256 -9.27 -15.78 12.09
CA LYS A 256 -10.14 -16.36 13.12
C LYS A 256 -9.67 -17.73 13.60
N ARG A 257 -9.20 -18.59 12.69
CA ARG A 257 -8.82 -19.98 13.02
C ARG A 257 -7.38 -20.11 13.47
N SER A 258 -6.45 -19.42 12.82
CA SER A 258 -5.02 -19.52 13.13
C SER A 258 -4.54 -18.55 14.19
N PHE A 259 -5.26 -17.45 14.42
CA PHE A 259 -4.94 -16.43 15.43
C PHE A 259 -6.13 -16.07 16.33
N PRO A 260 -6.81 -17.06 16.93
CA PRO A 260 -8.08 -16.85 17.65
C PRO A 260 -7.97 -15.95 18.89
N LYS A 261 -6.76 -15.82 19.44
CA LYS A 261 -6.46 -15.02 20.64
C LYS A 261 -5.89 -13.63 20.33
N VAL A 262 -5.79 -13.27 19.05
CA VAL A 262 -5.25 -11.97 18.62
C VAL A 262 -6.42 -11.08 18.23
N SER A 263 -6.52 -9.90 18.83
CA SER A 263 -7.62 -8.99 18.53
C SER A 263 -7.39 -8.25 17.20
N THR A 264 -8.47 -7.76 16.59
CA THR A 264 -8.38 -6.93 15.38
C THR A 264 -7.61 -5.62 15.62
N ASP A 265 -7.67 -5.07 16.83
CA ASP A 265 -6.87 -3.88 17.21
C ASP A 265 -5.37 -4.19 17.30
N ASP A 266 -5.01 -5.38 17.76
CA ASP A 266 -3.60 -5.84 17.76
C ASP A 266 -3.09 -6.00 16.32
N LEU A 267 -3.89 -6.58 15.43
CA LEU A 267 -3.55 -6.71 14.01
C LEU A 267 -3.44 -5.36 13.30
N ALA A 268 -4.34 -4.43 13.57
CA ALA A 268 -4.22 -3.06 13.06
C ALA A 268 -2.99 -2.35 13.62
N SER A 269 -2.63 -2.61 14.88
CA SER A 269 -1.41 -2.07 15.49
C SER A 269 -0.14 -2.70 14.93
N LEU A 270 -0.17 -3.99 14.57
CA LEU A 270 0.89 -4.66 13.83
C LEU A 270 1.07 -4.08 12.43
N ALA A 271 -0.04 -3.81 11.71
CA ALA A 271 -0.01 -3.17 10.40
C ALA A 271 0.65 -1.78 10.46
N LEU A 272 0.39 -1.02 11.51
CA LEU A 272 1.00 0.29 11.77
C LEU A 272 2.36 0.22 12.46
N GLY A 273 2.99 -0.95 12.62
CA GLY A 273 4.30 -1.10 13.27
C GLY A 273 4.35 -0.52 14.69
N ARG A 274 3.23 -0.48 15.40
CA ARG A 274 3.08 0.14 16.73
C ARG A 274 2.71 -0.88 17.81
N LEU A 275 2.90 -2.17 17.52
CA LEU A 275 2.54 -3.23 18.45
C LEU A 275 3.48 -3.19 19.67
N GLY A 276 2.91 -2.98 20.86
CA GLY A 276 3.72 -2.89 22.08
C GLY A 276 4.31 -4.24 22.49
N ARG A 277 5.50 -4.24 23.12
CA ARG A 277 6.25 -5.46 23.50
C ARG A 277 5.43 -6.58 24.17
N PRO A 278 4.49 -6.33 25.10
CA PRO A 278 3.67 -7.40 25.68
C PRO A 278 2.78 -8.08 24.64
N LYS A 279 2.22 -7.30 23.71
CA LYS A 279 1.40 -7.80 22.60
C LYS A 279 2.27 -8.51 21.56
N GLU A 280 3.50 -8.05 21.33
CA GLU A 280 4.46 -8.75 20.47
C GLU A 280 4.80 -10.14 21.04
N ALA A 281 5.07 -10.23 22.35
CA ALA A 281 5.34 -11.50 23.01
C ALA A 281 4.14 -12.46 22.93
N HIS A 282 2.92 -11.93 23.12
CA HIS A 282 1.68 -12.69 22.93
C HIS A 282 1.52 -13.19 21.50
N LEU A 283 1.83 -12.37 20.49
CA LEU A 283 1.79 -12.78 19.09
C LEU A 283 2.83 -13.88 18.82
N LYS A 284 4.07 -13.70 19.27
CA LYS A 284 5.17 -14.67 19.10
C LYS A 284 4.91 -16.00 19.85
N ALA A 285 4.04 -16.01 20.86
CA ALA A 285 3.61 -17.25 21.52
C ALA A 285 2.76 -18.15 20.60
N ASN A 286 2.14 -17.59 19.55
CA ASN A 286 1.50 -18.38 18.51
C ASN A 286 2.55 -18.94 17.54
N PRO A 287 2.66 -20.26 17.34
CA PRO A 287 3.67 -20.86 16.45
C PRO A 287 3.61 -20.38 14.99
N LEU A 288 2.44 -19.90 14.53
CA LEU A 288 2.20 -19.47 13.16
C LEU A 288 2.46 -17.97 12.93
N TRP A 289 2.96 -17.22 13.92
CA TRP A 289 3.09 -15.75 13.85
C TRP A 289 3.84 -15.24 12.61
N ARG A 290 4.80 -16.02 12.08
CA ARG A 290 5.58 -15.67 10.88
C ARG A 290 4.74 -15.51 9.60
N PHE A 291 3.50 -15.99 9.59
CA PHE A 291 2.58 -15.76 8.47
C PHE A 291 2.02 -14.33 8.43
N ILE A 292 1.98 -13.63 9.56
CA ILE A 292 1.36 -12.29 9.66
C ILE A 292 2.34 -11.20 10.11
N ALA A 293 3.47 -11.59 10.70
CA ALA A 293 4.52 -10.68 11.14
C ALA A 293 5.91 -11.18 10.75
N ARG A 294 6.85 -10.24 10.67
CA ARG A 294 8.29 -10.45 10.45
C ARG A 294 9.08 -9.65 11.47
N GLU A 295 10.34 -10.01 11.68
CA GLU A 295 11.23 -9.19 12.52
C GLU A 295 11.65 -7.94 11.73
N ALA A 296 11.49 -6.78 12.35
CA ALA A 296 11.92 -5.50 11.78
C ALA A 296 13.41 -5.29 12.06
N PRO A 297 14.14 -4.52 11.22
CA PRO A 297 15.54 -4.18 11.47
C PRO A 297 15.77 -3.48 12.83
N SER A 298 14.75 -2.80 13.34
CA SER A 298 14.73 -2.16 14.65
C SER A 298 14.69 -3.13 15.85
N GLY A 299 14.58 -4.44 15.60
CA GLY A 299 14.48 -5.50 16.62
C GLY A 299 13.05 -5.77 17.13
N GLY A 300 12.06 -4.99 16.69
CA GLY A 300 10.64 -5.24 16.93
C GLY A 300 10.01 -6.20 15.91
N ILE A 301 8.68 -6.24 15.84
CA ILE A 301 7.97 -6.92 14.75
C ILE A 301 7.14 -5.95 13.90
N ALA A 302 7.18 -6.19 12.58
CA ALA A 302 6.37 -5.50 11.58
C ALA A 302 5.41 -6.49 10.93
N CYS A 303 4.38 -5.98 10.24
CA CYS A 303 3.51 -6.82 9.44
C CYS A 303 4.32 -7.54 8.34
N ALA A 304 3.97 -8.80 8.06
CA ALA A 304 4.73 -9.63 7.14
C ALA A 304 4.66 -9.13 5.69
N SER A 305 3.56 -8.49 5.29
CA SER A 305 3.45 -7.83 3.98
C SER A 305 2.53 -6.61 3.99
N PRO A 306 2.71 -5.68 3.03
CA PRO A 306 1.80 -4.55 2.84
C PRO A 306 0.34 -4.98 2.59
N ILE A 307 0.10 -6.08 1.86
CA ILE A 307 -1.26 -6.54 1.55
C ILE A 307 -2.00 -6.97 2.82
N LEU A 308 -1.33 -7.70 3.72
CA LEU A 308 -1.89 -8.04 5.02
C LEU A 308 -2.10 -6.78 5.88
N ALA A 309 -1.18 -5.82 5.82
CA ALA A 309 -1.32 -4.56 6.55
C ALA A 309 -2.57 -3.78 6.10
N HIS A 310 -2.78 -3.62 4.79
CA HIS A 310 -4.01 -3.05 4.22
C HIS A 310 -5.27 -3.78 4.73
N TYR A 311 -5.25 -5.12 4.70
CA TYR A 311 -6.38 -5.92 5.19
C TYR A 311 -6.66 -5.68 6.69
N PHE A 312 -5.62 -5.69 7.53
CA PHE A 312 -5.77 -5.47 8.97
C PHE A 312 -6.25 -4.05 9.32
N LEU A 313 -5.81 -3.02 8.57
CA LEU A 313 -6.32 -1.67 8.75
C LEU A 313 -7.82 -1.56 8.40
N LYS A 314 -8.28 -2.24 7.33
CA LYS A 314 -9.71 -2.27 6.96
C LYS A 314 -10.58 -2.88 8.07
N GLN A 315 -10.06 -3.91 8.76
CA GLN A 315 -10.75 -4.59 9.86
C GLN A 315 -10.57 -3.90 11.23
N GLY A 316 -9.72 -2.88 11.31
CA GLY A 316 -9.37 -2.20 12.55
C GLY A 316 -10.43 -1.22 13.06
N THR A 317 -10.03 -0.45 14.08
CA THR A 317 -10.83 0.67 14.61
C THR A 317 -11.03 1.78 13.56
N THR A 318 -11.96 2.71 13.81
CA THR A 318 -12.18 3.87 12.93
C THR A 318 -10.89 4.65 12.65
N VAL A 319 -10.01 4.77 13.65
CA VAL A 319 -8.70 5.45 13.49
C VAL A 319 -7.77 4.65 12.57
N ALA A 320 -7.71 3.33 12.71
CA ALA A 320 -6.91 2.48 11.82
C ALA A 320 -7.43 2.54 10.38
N GLN A 321 -8.76 2.54 10.20
CA GLN A 321 -9.39 2.70 8.90
C GLN A 321 -9.09 4.06 8.26
N SER A 322 -8.91 5.13 9.04
CA SER A 322 -8.52 6.44 8.50
C SER A 322 -7.15 6.43 7.81
N TYR A 323 -6.18 5.62 8.28
CA TYR A 323 -4.90 5.46 7.57
C TYR A 323 -5.09 4.85 6.19
N GLU A 324 -5.87 3.77 6.12
CA GLU A 324 -6.16 3.08 4.87
C GLU A 324 -6.94 3.96 3.89
N ARG A 325 -7.97 4.67 4.38
CA ARG A 325 -8.78 5.58 3.57
C ARG A 325 -7.97 6.76 3.06
N SER A 326 -7.06 7.29 3.89
CA SER A 326 -6.12 8.33 3.48
C SER A 326 -5.22 7.85 2.34
N LEU A 327 -4.59 6.68 2.48
CA LEU A 327 -3.71 6.11 1.46
C LEU A 327 -4.46 5.76 0.17
N ALA A 328 -5.66 5.21 0.26
CA ALA A 328 -6.50 4.89 -0.91
C ALA A 328 -6.97 6.16 -1.64
N ALA A 329 -7.38 7.20 -0.91
CA ALA A 329 -7.75 8.48 -1.50
C ALA A 329 -6.54 9.16 -2.18
N TYR A 330 -5.36 9.05 -1.58
CA TYR A 330 -4.12 9.55 -2.17
C TYR A 330 -3.79 8.83 -3.48
N ALA A 331 -3.87 7.50 -3.49
CA ALA A 331 -3.63 6.68 -4.68
C ALA A 331 -4.61 7.01 -5.82
N ALA A 332 -5.86 7.36 -5.49
CA ALA A 332 -6.87 7.82 -6.45
C ALA A 332 -6.69 9.27 -6.91
N GLY A 333 -5.67 9.99 -6.43
CA GLY A 333 -5.46 11.42 -6.75
C GLY A 333 -6.41 12.37 -6.02
N HIS A 334 -7.20 11.89 -5.06
CA HIS A 334 -8.11 12.71 -4.25
C HIS A 334 -7.40 13.27 -3.01
N PHE A 335 -6.41 14.15 -3.20
CA PHE A 335 -5.52 14.60 -2.13
C PHE A 335 -6.23 15.35 -1.00
N GLN A 336 -7.29 16.11 -1.30
CA GLN A 336 -8.07 16.78 -0.25
C GLN A 336 -8.78 15.79 0.67
N LEU A 337 -9.46 14.79 0.09
CA LEU A 337 -10.12 13.74 0.85
C LEU A 337 -9.09 12.93 1.66
N ALA A 338 -7.93 12.65 1.08
CA ALA A 338 -6.83 12.01 1.80
C ALA A 338 -6.40 12.84 3.03
N SER A 339 -6.26 14.16 2.87
CA SER A 339 -5.92 15.05 3.97
C SER A 339 -7.01 15.16 5.03
N GLU A 340 -8.29 15.09 4.67
CA GLU A 340 -9.39 15.07 5.64
C GLU A 340 -9.29 13.85 6.57
N PHE A 341 -9.06 12.66 6.00
CA PHE A 341 -8.79 11.46 6.79
C PHE A 341 -7.51 11.59 7.62
N ALA A 342 -6.42 12.09 7.02
CA ALA A 342 -5.16 12.28 7.71
C ALA A 342 -5.25 13.24 8.91
N SER A 343 -6.05 14.31 8.80
CA SER A 343 -6.27 15.27 9.88
C SER A 343 -6.96 14.69 11.12
N THR A 344 -7.62 13.52 11.01
CA THR A 344 -8.16 12.79 12.17
C THR A 344 -7.11 11.98 12.94
N LEU A 345 -5.89 11.87 12.40
CA LEU A 345 -4.81 11.04 12.95
C LEU A 345 -3.98 11.82 13.98
N CYS A 346 -3.93 11.29 15.20
CA CYS A 346 -3.24 11.91 16.34
C CYS A 346 -2.09 11.06 16.90
N ASP A 347 -1.58 10.10 16.13
CA ASP A 347 -0.51 9.22 16.58
C ASP A 347 0.80 9.99 16.80
N LYS A 348 1.57 9.55 17.80
CA LYS A 348 2.84 10.19 18.20
C LYS A 348 4.05 9.50 17.58
N HIS A 349 3.87 8.32 16.98
CA HIS A 349 4.96 7.62 16.33
C HIS A 349 5.55 8.49 15.20
N PRO A 350 6.88 8.79 15.19
CA PRO A 350 7.48 9.74 14.26
C PRO A 350 7.14 9.45 12.80
N ARG A 351 7.20 8.17 12.42
CA ARG A 351 6.87 7.67 11.08
C ARG A 351 5.41 7.91 10.67
N LEU A 352 4.46 7.68 11.58
CA LEU A 352 3.02 7.90 11.31
C LEU A 352 2.67 9.39 11.29
N LYS A 353 3.39 10.18 12.09
CA LYS A 353 3.35 11.64 12.02
C LYS A 353 3.88 12.13 10.66
N ALA A 354 4.99 11.60 10.18
CA ALA A 354 5.54 11.91 8.86
C ALA A 354 4.58 11.51 7.72
N PHE A 355 3.96 10.32 7.78
CA PHE A 355 2.89 9.93 6.86
C PHE A 355 1.78 10.98 6.80
N ARG A 356 1.24 11.37 7.97
CA ARG A 356 0.18 12.37 8.08
C ARG A 356 0.61 13.72 7.50
N ASP A 357 1.76 14.22 7.94
CA ASP A 357 2.24 15.55 7.58
C ASP A 357 2.56 15.60 6.07
N LEU A 358 3.04 14.50 5.46
CA LEU A 358 3.27 14.41 4.02
C LEU A 358 1.96 14.47 3.22
N VAL A 359 0.92 13.77 3.65
CA VAL A 359 -0.41 13.85 3.02
C VAL A 359 -0.98 15.26 3.13
N ILE A 360 -0.90 15.88 4.32
CA ILE A 360 -1.38 17.25 4.55
C ILE A 360 -0.61 18.25 3.67
N ALA A 361 0.72 18.16 3.61
CA ALA A 361 1.54 19.02 2.77
C ALA A 361 1.17 18.90 1.29
N ARG A 362 1.01 17.67 0.79
CA ARG A 362 0.64 17.43 -0.60
C ARG A 362 -0.74 18.01 -0.96
N ALA A 363 -1.71 17.89 -0.07
CA ALA A 363 -3.04 18.45 -0.28
C ALA A 363 -3.04 19.99 -0.20
N ALA A 364 -2.29 20.57 0.72
CA ALA A 364 -2.16 22.02 0.86
C ALA A 364 -1.50 22.67 -0.36
N LEU A 365 -0.55 21.98 -0.99
CA LEU A 365 0.16 22.40 -2.21
C LEU A 365 -0.60 22.15 -3.51
N GLU A 366 -1.76 21.50 -3.46
CA GLU A 366 -2.62 21.35 -4.63
C GLU A 366 -3.37 22.65 -4.91
N ALA A 367 -3.05 23.30 -6.03
CA ALA A 367 -3.66 24.57 -6.39
C ALA A 367 -5.18 24.44 -6.66
N GLN A 368 -6.00 25.18 -5.93
CA GLN A 368 -7.45 25.25 -6.14
C GLN A 368 -7.91 26.71 -6.23
N PRO A 369 -8.75 27.10 -7.21
CA PRO A 369 -9.08 28.51 -7.49
C PRO A 369 -9.43 29.40 -6.29
N ASP A 370 -10.11 28.83 -5.29
CA ASP A 370 -10.68 29.56 -4.14
C ASP A 370 -9.93 29.34 -2.82
N ARG A 371 -8.67 28.84 -2.87
CA ARG A 371 -7.88 28.55 -1.67
C ARG A 371 -6.59 29.37 -1.60
N GLY A 372 -6.28 29.89 -0.41
CA GLY A 372 -4.99 30.49 -0.08
C GLY A 372 -4.43 31.47 -1.14
N PHE A 373 -3.10 31.58 -1.17
CA PHE A 373 -2.42 32.46 -2.12
C PHE A 373 -2.18 31.72 -3.44
N LEU A 374 -2.76 32.26 -4.52
CA LEU A 374 -2.73 31.68 -5.87
C LEU A 374 -3.19 30.22 -5.94
N GLY A 375 -4.13 29.84 -5.09
CA GLY A 375 -4.72 28.52 -5.05
C GLY A 375 -4.10 27.56 -4.03
N ILE A 376 -3.02 27.95 -3.35
CA ILE A 376 -2.25 27.09 -2.45
C ILE A 376 -2.33 27.56 -1.00
N GLU A 377 -2.54 26.63 -0.07
CA GLU A 377 -2.57 26.87 1.37
C GLU A 377 -1.15 26.89 1.97
N TRP A 378 -0.33 27.88 1.61
CA TRP A 378 1.10 27.93 1.95
C TRP A 378 1.41 27.87 3.45
N GLU A 379 0.59 28.48 4.31
CA GLU A 379 0.78 28.39 5.77
C GLU A 379 0.61 26.96 6.30
N ARG A 380 -0.42 26.26 5.81
CA ARG A 380 -0.70 24.87 6.17
C ARG A 380 0.39 23.95 5.63
N ALA A 381 0.81 24.16 4.38
CA ALA A 381 1.93 23.45 3.78
C ALA A 381 3.22 23.67 4.59
N SER A 382 3.57 24.91 4.91
CA SER A 382 4.78 25.27 5.67
C SER A 382 4.83 24.56 7.03
N THR A 383 3.70 24.54 7.75
CA THR A 383 3.63 23.87 9.06
C THR A 383 3.95 22.38 8.96
N ALA A 384 3.35 21.69 7.98
CA ALA A 384 3.58 20.26 7.77
C ALA A 384 5.00 19.98 7.25
N LEU A 385 5.48 20.78 6.31
CA LEU A 385 6.82 20.66 5.72
C LEU A 385 7.94 20.90 6.75
N ASN A 386 7.77 21.88 7.64
CA ASN A 386 8.73 22.11 8.74
C ASN A 386 8.79 20.92 9.71
N CYS A 387 7.65 20.24 9.96
CA CYS A 387 7.63 19.02 10.77
C CYS A 387 8.36 17.88 10.07
N LEU A 388 8.21 17.74 8.75
CA LEU A 388 8.90 16.72 7.95
C LEU A 388 10.40 16.97 7.87
N ALA A 389 10.82 18.21 7.63
CA ALA A 389 12.24 18.58 7.52
C ALA A 389 13.04 18.34 8.82
N GLN A 390 12.36 18.30 9.98
CA GLN A 390 12.96 17.98 11.27
C GLN A 390 12.92 16.48 11.62
N SER A 391 12.42 15.64 10.70
CA SER A 391 12.12 14.24 10.98
C SER A 391 13.11 13.31 10.28
N ASP A 392 13.82 12.50 11.07
CA ASP A 392 14.82 11.54 10.56
C ASP A 392 14.21 10.29 9.88
N VAL A 393 12.89 10.25 9.70
CA VAL A 393 12.16 9.10 9.13
C VAL A 393 11.53 9.39 7.77
N VAL A 394 11.76 10.59 7.21
CA VAL A 394 11.32 10.90 5.84
C VAL A 394 12.15 10.08 4.86
N PRO A 395 11.54 9.35 3.91
CA PRO A 395 12.29 8.59 2.93
C PRO A 395 13.15 9.50 2.04
N ASP A 396 14.34 9.04 1.68
CA ASP A 396 15.31 9.80 0.86
C ASP A 396 14.69 10.23 -0.48
N ALA A 397 13.84 9.38 -1.08
CA ALA A 397 13.11 9.67 -2.31
C ALA A 397 12.19 10.91 -2.21
N VAL A 398 11.82 11.32 -1.00
CA VAL A 398 10.91 12.44 -0.73
C VAL A 398 11.64 13.64 -0.12
N GLY A 399 12.84 13.44 0.44
CA GLY A 399 13.60 14.49 1.14
C GLY A 399 13.83 15.74 0.28
N GLY A 400 14.32 15.57 -0.96
CA GLY A 400 14.57 16.68 -1.86
C GLY A 400 13.31 17.48 -2.23
N TRP A 401 12.16 16.81 -2.31
CA TRP A 401 10.87 17.48 -2.53
C TRP A 401 10.45 18.30 -1.30
N VAL A 402 10.57 17.72 -0.09
CA VAL A 402 10.22 18.40 1.17
C VAL A 402 11.07 19.65 1.38
N GLU A 403 12.38 19.56 1.17
CA GLU A 403 13.29 20.70 1.32
C GLU A 403 12.94 21.84 0.36
N ARG A 404 12.70 21.51 -0.92
CA ARG A 404 12.35 22.49 -1.95
C ARG A 404 11.03 23.19 -1.62
N MET A 405 10.00 22.41 -1.29
CA MET A 405 8.69 22.97 -0.93
C MET A 405 8.77 23.82 0.35
N SER A 406 9.59 23.42 1.34
CA SER A 406 9.82 24.22 2.56
C SER A 406 10.46 25.57 2.24
N ARG A 407 11.46 25.57 1.34
CA ARG A 407 12.12 26.79 0.87
C ARG A 407 11.14 27.70 0.15
N TRP A 408 10.34 27.16 -0.77
CA TRP A 408 9.34 27.93 -1.52
C TRP A 408 8.23 28.48 -0.63
N ALA A 409 7.72 27.69 0.31
CA ALA A 409 6.75 28.18 1.30
C ALA A 409 7.31 29.35 2.13
N SER A 410 8.59 29.27 2.51
CA SER A 410 9.27 30.36 3.21
C SER A 410 9.43 31.62 2.36
N LEU A 411 9.72 31.48 1.06
CA LEU A 411 9.80 32.60 0.12
C LEU A 411 8.44 33.24 -0.11
N VAL A 412 7.39 32.45 -0.30
CA VAL A 412 6.01 32.95 -0.46
C VAL A 412 5.55 33.69 0.79
N ARG A 413 5.85 33.16 1.99
CA ARG A 413 5.54 33.86 3.25
C ARG A 413 6.33 35.15 3.43
N ARG A 414 7.60 35.18 2.99
CA ARG A 414 8.48 36.35 3.14
C ARG A 414 8.13 37.48 2.17
N TYR A 415 7.89 37.15 0.92
CA TYR A 415 7.76 38.13 -0.16
C TYR A 415 6.32 38.29 -0.66
N GLY A 416 5.48 37.29 -0.47
CA GLY A 416 4.05 37.36 -0.74
C GLY A 416 3.25 37.69 0.52
N ASP A 417 2.00 37.25 0.51
CA ASP A 417 1.13 37.21 1.69
C ASP A 417 0.53 35.81 1.73
N ALA A 418 0.98 34.97 2.64
CA ALA A 418 0.59 33.56 2.65
C ALA A 418 -0.90 33.35 2.95
N GLY A 419 -1.58 34.36 3.51
CA GLY A 419 -3.04 34.43 3.65
C GLY A 419 -3.73 35.37 2.65
N GLY A 420 -2.96 36.04 1.79
CA GLY A 420 -3.47 36.99 0.81
C GLY A 420 -4.08 36.33 -0.42
N GLY A 421 -4.92 37.09 -1.12
CA GLY A 421 -5.61 36.63 -2.31
C GLY A 421 -4.76 36.71 -3.59
N ARG A 422 -5.32 36.17 -4.69
CA ARG A 422 -4.70 36.18 -6.05
C ARG A 422 -4.28 37.57 -6.54
N SER A 423 -4.98 38.62 -6.11
CA SER A 423 -4.68 40.02 -6.45
C SER A 423 -3.34 40.51 -5.91
N GLU A 424 -2.69 39.75 -5.04
CA GLU A 424 -1.41 40.10 -4.41
C GLU A 424 -0.20 39.40 -5.04
N ALA A 425 -0.41 38.66 -6.14
CA ALA A 425 0.64 37.94 -6.88
C ALA A 425 1.81 38.84 -7.30
N TRP A 426 1.55 40.13 -7.51
CA TRP A 426 2.56 41.15 -7.80
C TRP A 426 3.64 41.25 -6.71
N ARG A 427 3.33 40.94 -5.44
CA ARG A 427 4.29 41.01 -4.33
C ARG A 427 5.42 40.02 -4.55
N LEU A 428 5.08 38.79 -4.96
CA LEU A 428 6.05 37.75 -5.31
C LEU A 428 6.76 38.06 -6.64
N ALA A 429 6.01 38.56 -7.63
CA ALA A 429 6.58 38.97 -8.93
C ALA A 429 7.67 40.05 -8.76
N ARG A 430 7.51 40.99 -7.82
CA ARG A 430 8.52 42.01 -7.53
C ARG A 430 9.84 41.44 -7.01
N ALA A 431 9.80 40.31 -6.30
CA ALA A 431 10.98 39.62 -5.79
C ALA A 431 11.60 38.63 -6.79
N SER A 432 11.11 38.59 -8.03
CA SER A 432 11.57 37.67 -9.09
C SER A 432 13.00 37.91 -9.59
N THR A 433 13.72 38.90 -9.07
CA THR A 433 15.18 38.98 -9.24
C THR A 433 15.88 37.76 -8.65
N ASP A 434 15.30 37.15 -7.60
CA ASP A 434 15.72 35.86 -7.07
C ASP A 434 15.16 34.71 -7.96
N PRO A 435 16.02 33.86 -8.57
CA PRO A 435 15.57 32.72 -9.36
C PRO A 435 14.66 31.75 -8.60
N GLU A 436 14.88 31.55 -7.30
CA GLU A 436 14.04 30.64 -6.51
C GLU A 436 12.61 31.18 -6.33
N VAL A 437 12.46 32.50 -6.24
CA VAL A 437 11.15 33.15 -6.24
C VAL A 437 10.45 32.97 -7.58
N ARG A 438 11.19 33.05 -8.70
CA ARG A 438 10.63 32.77 -10.03
C ARG A 438 10.16 31.34 -10.16
N PHE A 439 10.95 30.37 -9.69
CA PHE A 439 10.56 28.96 -9.75
C PHE A 439 9.33 28.67 -8.87
N ALA A 440 9.27 29.24 -7.66
CA ALA A 440 8.10 29.12 -6.80
C ALA A 440 6.84 29.72 -7.45
N LEU A 441 6.96 30.90 -8.08
CA LEU A 441 5.85 31.56 -8.76
C LEU A 441 5.42 30.77 -10.02
N LEU A 442 6.37 30.29 -10.81
CA LEU A 442 6.12 29.46 -11.98
C LEU A 442 5.42 28.14 -11.59
N TYR A 443 5.88 27.45 -10.53
CA TYR A 443 5.22 26.27 -9.96
C TYR A 443 3.76 26.55 -9.60
N THR A 444 3.54 27.63 -8.86
CA THR A 444 2.21 28.03 -8.35
C THR A 444 1.24 28.29 -9.50
N LEU A 445 1.66 29.10 -10.48
CA LEU A 445 0.82 29.45 -11.63
C LEU A 445 0.56 28.24 -12.54
N SER A 446 1.56 27.37 -12.72
CA SER A 446 1.41 26.13 -13.49
C SER A 446 0.40 25.18 -12.86
N GLY A 447 0.44 25.00 -11.53
CA GLY A 447 -0.57 24.26 -10.80
C GLY A 447 -1.97 24.85 -10.95
N LEU A 448 -2.09 26.18 -10.79
CA LEU A 448 -3.36 26.88 -10.91
C LEU A 448 -3.97 26.76 -12.30
N VAL A 449 -3.20 26.99 -13.37
CA VAL A 449 -3.66 26.88 -14.76
C VAL A 449 -4.08 25.45 -15.07
N LYS A 450 -3.26 24.46 -14.70
CA LYS A 450 -3.58 23.04 -14.91
C LYS A 450 -4.90 22.64 -14.26
N ASN A 451 -5.10 23.01 -12.99
CA ASN A 451 -6.30 22.60 -12.24
C ASN A 451 -7.55 23.40 -12.65
N THR A 452 -7.39 24.67 -13.04
CA THR A 452 -8.52 25.50 -13.52
C THR A 452 -8.97 25.10 -14.92
N SER A 453 -8.08 24.55 -15.75
CA SER A 453 -8.42 24.17 -17.14
C SER A 453 -9.43 23.01 -17.24
N ALA A 454 -9.67 22.30 -16.13
CA ALA A 454 -10.73 21.28 -16.04
C ALA A 454 -12.12 21.88 -15.76
N GLU A 455 -12.21 23.17 -15.39
CA GLU A 455 -13.45 23.87 -15.06
C GLU A 455 -14.29 24.10 -16.33
N ARG A 456 -15.59 23.80 -16.26
CA ARG A 456 -16.51 23.93 -17.41
C ARG A 456 -17.19 25.30 -17.49
N ALA A 457 -17.17 26.09 -16.42
CA ALA A 457 -17.83 27.39 -16.36
C ALA A 457 -16.90 28.52 -16.88
N PRO A 458 -17.22 29.19 -18.00
CA PRO A 458 -16.37 30.21 -18.60
C PRO A 458 -16.04 31.38 -17.66
N ASN A 459 -17.02 31.84 -16.89
CA ASN A 459 -16.86 32.94 -15.93
C ASN A 459 -15.89 32.59 -14.80
N ASN A 460 -15.91 31.34 -14.31
CA ASN A 460 -14.99 30.88 -13.25
C ASN A 460 -13.56 30.76 -13.76
N LEU A 461 -13.40 30.27 -14.99
CA LEU A 461 -12.10 30.16 -15.64
C LEU A 461 -11.49 31.55 -15.83
N ILE A 462 -12.24 32.50 -16.37
CA ILE A 462 -11.76 33.86 -16.59
C ILE A 462 -11.45 34.56 -15.26
N SER A 463 -12.36 34.52 -14.28
CA SER A 463 -12.11 35.17 -12.99
C SER A 463 -10.86 34.65 -12.28
N THR A 464 -10.51 33.39 -12.52
CA THR A 464 -9.32 32.74 -11.94
C THR A 464 -8.05 33.04 -12.72
N LEU A 465 -8.09 32.98 -14.05
CA LEU A 465 -6.90 33.08 -14.89
C LEU A 465 -6.56 34.51 -15.34
N ILE A 466 -7.47 35.48 -15.21
CA ILE A 466 -7.30 36.81 -15.83
C ILE A 466 -6.04 37.57 -15.38
N ASN A 467 -5.58 37.32 -14.15
CA ASN A 467 -4.38 37.96 -13.60
C ASN A 467 -3.09 37.19 -13.91
N VAL A 468 -3.18 35.95 -14.43
CA VAL A 468 -2.01 35.09 -14.70
C VAL A 468 -1.09 35.73 -15.75
N PRO A 469 -1.57 36.19 -16.92
CA PRO A 469 -0.70 36.82 -17.92
C PRO A 469 0.01 38.07 -17.39
N GLU A 470 -0.69 38.90 -16.62
CA GLU A 470 -0.09 40.08 -15.99
C GLU A 470 0.98 39.68 -14.98
N THR A 471 0.74 38.66 -14.16
CA THR A 471 1.70 38.16 -13.17
C THR A 471 2.97 37.62 -13.85
N ILE A 472 2.83 36.89 -14.95
CA ILE A 472 3.97 36.40 -15.75
C ILE A 472 4.82 37.57 -16.25
N LEU A 473 4.18 38.57 -16.87
CA LEU A 473 4.90 39.74 -17.39
C LEU A 473 5.54 40.56 -16.26
N GLN A 474 4.88 40.70 -15.12
CA GLN A 474 5.45 41.37 -13.94
C GLN A 474 6.71 40.63 -13.43
N ALA A 475 6.66 39.30 -13.37
CA ALA A 475 7.79 38.48 -12.94
C ALA A 475 8.97 38.60 -13.92
N MET A 476 8.71 38.58 -15.23
CA MET A 476 9.73 38.79 -16.26
C MET A 476 10.29 40.21 -16.25
N ALA A 477 9.44 41.22 -16.06
CA ALA A 477 9.86 42.61 -15.96
C ALA A 477 10.87 42.80 -14.83
N CYS A 478 10.52 42.34 -13.62
CA CYS A 478 11.41 42.46 -12.46
C CYS A 478 12.62 41.53 -12.55
N GLY A 479 12.42 40.26 -12.92
CA GLY A 479 13.43 39.22 -12.81
C GLY A 479 14.40 39.11 -13.99
N LEU A 480 13.94 39.40 -15.20
CA LEU A 480 14.71 39.20 -16.44
C LEU A 480 15.00 40.52 -17.17
N CYS A 481 14.21 41.57 -16.93
CA CYS A 481 14.37 42.87 -17.57
C CYS A 481 14.90 43.98 -16.64
N SER A 482 15.07 43.70 -15.35
CA SER A 482 15.49 44.67 -14.33
C SER A 482 14.60 45.92 -14.22
N ILE A 483 13.28 45.74 -14.35
CA ILE A 483 12.28 46.80 -14.30
C ILE A 483 11.48 46.76 -12.99
N ASP A 484 11.37 47.91 -12.30
CA ASP A 484 10.42 48.06 -11.19
C ASP A 484 9.02 48.38 -11.73
N ILE A 485 8.08 47.43 -11.56
CA ILE A 485 6.70 47.55 -12.02
C ILE A 485 5.88 48.62 -11.28
N PHE A 486 6.34 49.12 -10.12
CA PHE A 486 5.66 50.17 -9.36
C PHE A 486 6.20 51.57 -9.62
N ARG A 487 7.45 51.65 -10.07
CA ARG A 487 8.15 52.92 -10.27
C ARG A 487 8.92 52.86 -11.57
N SER A 488 8.28 53.36 -12.62
CA SER A 488 8.92 53.50 -13.93
C SER A 488 10.19 54.35 -13.80
N PRO A 489 11.30 53.95 -14.44
CA PRO A 489 12.56 54.68 -14.36
C PRO A 489 12.47 56.02 -15.08
N ALA A 490 13.38 56.95 -14.74
CA ALA A 490 13.52 58.23 -15.44
C ALA A 490 13.87 58.05 -16.92
N ALA A 491 14.62 56.99 -17.24
CA ALA A 491 14.95 56.59 -18.60
C ALA A 491 14.83 55.07 -18.73
N PHE A 492 14.08 54.62 -19.74
CA PHE A 492 13.96 53.20 -20.07
C PHE A 492 15.17 52.75 -20.92
N PRO A 493 15.59 51.48 -20.82
CA PRO A 493 16.67 50.96 -21.65
C PRO A 493 16.33 51.07 -23.15
N PRO A 494 17.32 51.26 -24.03
CA PRO A 494 17.05 51.39 -25.46
C PRO A 494 16.52 50.06 -26.05
N ALA A 495 15.29 50.09 -26.56
CA ALA A 495 14.65 48.98 -27.26
C ALA A 495 13.56 49.49 -28.23
N ASP A 496 13.16 48.65 -29.19
CA ASP A 496 12.10 48.98 -30.15
C ASP A 496 10.72 48.71 -29.54
N TYR A 497 10.26 49.64 -28.69
CA TYR A 497 8.95 49.55 -28.03
C TYR A 497 7.78 49.66 -29.02
N GLU A 498 7.90 50.54 -30.01
CA GLU A 498 6.82 50.79 -30.99
C GLU A 498 6.49 49.53 -31.78
N ARG A 499 7.49 48.67 -32.05
CA ARG A 499 7.28 47.36 -32.69
C ARG A 499 6.21 46.51 -32.01
N PHE A 500 6.05 46.59 -30.70
CA PHE A 500 5.10 45.74 -29.97
C PHE A 500 3.77 46.44 -29.66
N PHE A 501 3.62 47.73 -29.95
CA PHE A 501 2.38 48.46 -29.70
C PHE A 501 1.38 48.33 -30.85
N GLY A 502 0.11 48.10 -30.53
CA GLY A 502 -0.97 47.88 -31.51
C GLY A 502 -1.93 49.06 -31.72
N GLY A 503 -1.76 50.17 -30.98
CA GLY A 503 -2.68 51.31 -30.95
C GLY A 503 -2.41 52.42 -31.97
N ARG A 504 -3.26 53.46 -31.99
CA ARG A 504 -3.25 54.56 -33.00
C ARG A 504 -2.90 55.98 -32.51
N PRO A 505 -2.46 56.22 -31.26
CA PRO A 505 -1.37 57.18 -31.03
C PRO A 505 -0.04 56.45 -30.84
N PRO A 506 1.13 57.05 -31.13
CA PRO A 506 2.43 56.43 -30.84
C PRO A 506 2.52 55.94 -29.38
N PHE A 507 3.23 54.85 -29.14
CA PHE A 507 3.38 54.33 -27.78
C PHE A 507 4.08 55.37 -26.90
N ARG A 508 3.53 55.57 -25.70
CA ARG A 508 4.12 56.44 -24.68
C ARG A 508 4.51 55.60 -23.49
N LEU A 509 5.80 55.64 -23.15
CA LEU A 509 6.30 55.10 -21.90
C LEU A 509 5.66 55.86 -20.72
N PRO A 510 5.40 55.18 -19.59
CA PRO A 510 4.93 55.84 -18.38
C PRO A 510 5.93 56.90 -17.91
N ALA A 511 5.42 57.97 -17.29
CA ALA A 511 6.28 58.97 -16.68
C ALA A 511 7.04 58.38 -15.48
N GLU A 512 8.17 59.01 -15.13
CA GLU A 512 8.98 58.60 -13.98
C GLU A 512 8.12 58.43 -12.71
N GLY A 513 8.32 57.32 -12.01
CA GLY A 513 7.60 56.99 -10.77
C GLY A 513 6.17 56.47 -10.97
N GLN A 514 5.65 56.38 -12.20
CA GLN A 514 4.34 55.78 -12.46
C GLN A 514 4.39 54.24 -12.44
N LYS A 515 3.29 53.63 -12.01
CA LYS A 515 3.08 52.17 -12.05
C LYS A 515 2.95 51.69 -13.50
N MET A 516 3.55 50.55 -13.81
CA MET A 516 3.39 49.89 -15.10
C MET A 516 2.06 49.13 -15.16
N MET A 517 1.22 49.53 -16.10
CA MET A 517 -0.04 48.85 -16.40
C MET A 517 0.20 47.66 -17.33
N LEU A 518 -0.73 46.70 -17.41
CA LEU A 518 -0.59 45.54 -18.31
C LEU A 518 -0.35 45.93 -19.78
N GLY A 519 -1.02 46.97 -20.28
CA GLY A 519 -0.76 47.49 -21.62
C GLY A 519 0.69 47.93 -21.83
N THR A 520 1.31 48.52 -20.80
CA THR A 520 2.75 48.87 -20.81
C THR A 520 3.62 47.62 -20.73
N LEU A 521 3.28 46.66 -19.86
CA LEU A 521 4.04 45.42 -19.69
C LEU A 521 4.05 44.58 -20.98
N LEU A 522 2.93 44.54 -21.69
CA LEU A 522 2.78 43.92 -23.02
C LEU A 522 3.65 44.57 -24.11
N VAL A 523 4.26 45.72 -23.85
CA VAL A 523 5.17 46.38 -24.80
C VAL A 523 6.60 46.35 -24.28
N ALA A 524 6.80 46.72 -23.01
CA ALA A 524 8.11 46.84 -22.40
C ALA A 524 8.82 45.49 -22.26
N VAL A 525 8.12 44.44 -21.82
CA VAL A 525 8.73 43.11 -21.63
C VAL A 525 9.13 42.50 -22.98
N PRO A 526 8.25 42.43 -24.01
CA PRO A 526 8.63 41.94 -25.33
C PRO A 526 9.81 42.65 -25.99
N ALA A 527 9.91 43.98 -25.80
CA ALA A 527 10.99 44.78 -26.36
C ALA A 527 12.33 44.54 -25.65
N LEU A 528 12.31 44.37 -24.33
CA LEU A 528 13.52 44.29 -23.51
C LEU A 528 14.04 42.86 -23.32
N LEU A 529 13.15 41.87 -23.25
CA LEU A 529 13.50 40.50 -22.92
C LEU A 529 14.52 39.87 -23.90
N PRO A 530 14.38 40.01 -25.24
CA PRO A 530 15.39 39.52 -26.18
C PRO A 530 16.73 40.25 -26.08
N VAL A 531 16.68 41.56 -25.79
CA VAL A 531 17.88 42.40 -25.64
C VAL A 531 18.68 41.94 -24.42
N GLN A 532 17.99 41.66 -23.30
CA GLN A 532 18.62 41.22 -22.06
C GLN A 532 19.12 39.78 -22.13
N LEU A 533 18.38 38.88 -22.78
CA LEU A 533 18.75 37.45 -22.87
C LEU A 533 19.62 37.11 -24.09
N GLY A 534 19.77 38.03 -25.05
CA GLY A 534 20.57 37.83 -26.27
C GLY A 534 20.06 36.73 -27.21
N ARG A 535 18.78 36.35 -27.11
CA ARG A 535 18.17 35.26 -27.89
C ARG A 535 16.69 35.53 -28.18
N VAL A 536 16.11 34.79 -29.13
CA VAL A 536 14.67 34.80 -29.40
C VAL A 536 13.91 34.21 -28.22
N THR A 537 12.80 34.84 -27.85
CA THR A 537 12.01 34.50 -26.64
C THR A 537 10.53 34.33 -26.98
N GLU A 538 10.23 33.67 -28.09
CA GLU A 538 8.86 33.39 -28.51
C GLU A 538 8.07 32.63 -27.42
N PRO A 539 6.78 32.95 -27.23
CA PRO A 539 5.99 33.93 -27.98
C PRO A 539 6.13 35.37 -27.45
N PHE A 540 6.90 35.59 -26.37
CA PHE A 540 6.98 36.91 -25.72
C PHE A 540 7.63 38.00 -26.58
N SER A 541 8.38 37.65 -27.62
CA SER A 541 8.99 38.62 -28.54
C SER A 541 8.45 38.57 -29.97
N ASP A 542 7.28 37.94 -30.18
CA ASP A 542 6.58 37.94 -31.47
C ASP A 542 5.57 39.09 -31.54
N PRO A 543 5.78 40.13 -32.38
CA PRO A 543 4.83 41.23 -32.53
C PRO A 543 3.44 40.81 -33.01
N ASP A 544 3.35 39.74 -33.81
CA ASP A 544 2.09 39.26 -34.38
C ASP A 544 1.24 38.57 -33.31
N VAL A 545 1.88 38.03 -32.27
CA VAL A 545 1.21 37.50 -31.07
C VAL A 545 0.91 38.62 -30.05
N ILE A 546 1.85 39.54 -29.83
CA ILE A 546 1.78 40.55 -28.77
C ILE A 546 0.80 41.68 -29.07
N ARG A 547 0.78 42.23 -30.30
CA ARG A 547 -0.08 43.39 -30.63
C ARG A 547 -1.58 43.08 -30.44
N PRO A 548 -2.12 41.95 -30.91
CA PRO A 548 -3.55 41.62 -30.72
C PRO A 548 -3.95 41.46 -29.25
N LEU A 549 -3.01 41.10 -28.37
CA LEU A 549 -3.28 40.90 -26.94
C LEU A 549 -3.64 42.20 -26.22
N GLN A 550 -3.17 43.36 -26.68
CA GLN A 550 -3.56 44.63 -26.05
C GLN A 550 -5.07 44.84 -26.13
N GLN A 551 -5.67 44.63 -27.29
CA GLN A 551 -7.12 44.74 -27.45
C GLN A 551 -7.86 43.56 -26.80
N LYS A 552 -7.36 42.34 -26.97
CA LYS A 552 -8.09 41.14 -26.54
C LYS A 552 -7.99 40.89 -25.04
N LEU A 553 -6.81 41.02 -24.44
CA LEU A 553 -6.59 40.76 -23.02
C LEU A 553 -6.92 41.97 -22.14
N VAL A 554 -6.52 43.18 -22.53
CA VAL A 554 -6.75 44.38 -21.70
C VAL A 554 -8.19 44.86 -21.83
N ASP A 555 -8.64 45.14 -23.06
CA ASP A 555 -9.94 45.80 -23.26
C ASP A 555 -11.12 44.84 -23.12
N ARG A 556 -11.03 43.62 -23.67
CA ARG A 556 -12.16 42.67 -23.72
C ARG A 556 -12.25 41.70 -22.55
N LEU A 557 -11.14 41.37 -21.90
CA LEU A 557 -11.15 40.44 -20.78
C LEU A 557 -10.94 41.16 -19.44
N ARG A 558 -9.79 41.80 -19.25
CA ARG A 558 -9.40 42.36 -17.95
C ARG A 558 -10.30 43.51 -17.50
N ASN A 559 -10.50 44.52 -18.34
CA ASN A 559 -11.30 45.69 -17.99
C ASN A 559 -12.77 45.30 -17.75
N ILE A 560 -13.31 44.40 -18.59
CA ILE A 560 -14.69 43.90 -18.43
C ILE A 560 -14.82 43.08 -17.14
N ALA A 561 -13.89 42.17 -16.85
CA ALA A 561 -13.91 41.35 -15.63
C ALA A 561 -13.72 42.18 -14.34
N SER A 562 -13.02 43.31 -14.41
CA SER A 562 -12.73 44.15 -13.24
C SER A 562 -13.84 45.16 -12.92
N HIS A 563 -14.71 45.50 -13.89
CA HIS A 563 -15.62 46.64 -13.78
C HIS A 563 -17.09 46.32 -14.04
N THR A 564 -17.43 45.09 -14.43
CA THR A 564 -18.80 44.68 -14.78
C THR A 564 -19.08 43.22 -14.41
N ILE A 565 -20.32 42.90 -14.03
CA ILE A 565 -20.81 41.50 -14.02
C ILE A 565 -21.07 41.14 -15.49
N ALA A 566 -20.11 40.50 -16.13
CA ALA A 566 -20.18 40.13 -17.53
C ALA A 566 -20.24 38.62 -17.70
N ASP A 567 -21.11 38.17 -18.61
CA ASP A 567 -21.11 36.79 -19.07
C ASP A 567 -20.09 36.63 -20.19
N PHE A 568 -19.06 35.83 -19.93
CA PHE A 568 -18.01 35.56 -20.90
C PHE A 568 -18.34 34.34 -21.76
N PRO A 569 -18.09 34.41 -23.08
CA PRO A 569 -18.28 33.28 -23.96
C PRO A 569 -17.19 32.22 -23.74
N GLU A 570 -17.53 30.97 -24.00
CA GLU A 570 -16.60 29.84 -23.87
C GLU A 570 -15.34 30.00 -24.74
N ALA A 571 -15.46 30.64 -25.92
CA ALA A 571 -14.32 30.92 -26.80
C ALA A 571 -13.26 31.82 -26.15
N ASP A 572 -13.69 32.79 -25.34
CA ASP A 572 -12.78 33.70 -24.63
C ASP A 572 -12.11 33.01 -23.44
N ALA A 573 -12.85 32.16 -22.73
CA ALA A 573 -12.30 31.34 -21.65
C ALA A 573 -11.25 30.34 -22.17
N ARG A 574 -11.56 29.61 -23.25
CA ARG A 574 -10.61 28.70 -23.92
C ARG A 574 -9.38 29.43 -24.43
N TYR A 575 -9.56 30.63 -25.00
CA TYR A 575 -8.45 31.45 -25.45
C TYR A 575 -7.51 31.85 -24.30
N LEU A 576 -8.06 32.34 -23.18
CA LEU A 576 -7.27 32.73 -22.02
C LEU A 576 -6.53 31.53 -21.40
N SER A 577 -7.19 30.37 -21.24
CA SER A 577 -6.54 29.15 -20.75
C SER A 577 -5.40 28.69 -21.67
N GLY A 578 -5.60 28.73 -22.99
CA GLY A 578 -4.58 28.42 -23.98
C GLY A 578 -3.38 29.37 -23.89
N LEU A 579 -3.64 30.68 -23.83
CA LEU A 579 -2.62 31.71 -23.69
C LEU A 579 -1.79 31.51 -22.41
N CYS A 580 -2.44 31.28 -21.27
CA CYS A 580 -1.77 31.05 -20.00
C CYS A 580 -0.87 29.81 -20.05
N SER A 581 -1.35 28.71 -20.62
CA SER A 581 -0.58 27.47 -20.77
C SER A 581 0.66 27.69 -21.65
N GLU A 582 0.48 28.31 -22.83
CA GLU A 582 1.56 28.60 -23.77
C GLU A 582 2.64 29.51 -23.16
N TRP A 583 2.21 30.55 -22.45
CA TRP A 583 3.11 31.49 -21.80
C TRP A 583 3.88 30.87 -20.63
N LEU A 584 3.25 30.00 -19.85
CA LEU A 584 3.95 29.28 -18.79
C LEU A 584 4.99 28.31 -19.34
N ASP A 585 4.69 27.60 -20.42
CA ASP A 585 5.66 26.74 -21.09
C ASP A 585 6.83 27.54 -21.69
N ALA A 586 6.53 28.68 -22.30
CA ALA A 586 7.56 29.56 -22.82
C ALA A 586 8.43 30.15 -21.70
N TRP A 587 7.83 30.55 -20.57
CA TRP A 587 8.60 31.00 -19.41
C TRP A 587 9.47 29.87 -18.86
N ALA A 588 8.94 28.65 -18.72
CA ALA A 588 9.71 27.49 -18.30
C ALA A 588 10.94 27.25 -19.20
N ARG A 589 10.80 27.42 -20.52
CA ARG A 589 11.92 27.37 -21.49
C ARG A 589 12.96 28.47 -21.27
N LEU A 590 12.54 29.67 -20.90
CA LEU A 590 13.48 30.73 -20.56
C LEU A 590 14.33 30.40 -19.33
N GLU A 591 13.74 29.70 -18.36
CA GLU A 591 14.41 29.23 -17.14
C GLU A 591 15.20 27.92 -17.33
N GLY A 592 15.14 27.30 -18.51
CA GLY A 592 15.94 26.11 -18.87
C GLY A 592 15.22 24.76 -18.80
N PHE A 593 13.90 24.74 -18.61
CA PHE A 593 13.07 23.52 -18.67
C PHE A 593 12.48 23.31 -20.07
N ASN A 594 12.06 22.09 -20.46
CA ASN A 594 11.40 21.94 -21.78
C ASN A 594 9.96 22.45 -21.76
N SER A 595 9.27 22.33 -20.63
CA SER A 595 7.89 22.81 -20.42
C SER A 595 7.60 23.10 -18.96
N SER A 596 6.46 23.74 -18.68
CA SER A 596 5.98 23.98 -17.32
C SER A 596 5.65 22.69 -16.56
N SER A 597 5.43 21.57 -17.26
CA SER A 597 5.18 20.28 -16.62
C SER A 597 6.44 19.65 -16.00
N GLU A 598 7.63 20.12 -16.39
CA GLU A 598 8.93 19.62 -15.92
C GLU A 598 9.47 20.38 -14.70
N ILE A 599 8.73 21.37 -14.18
CA ILE A 599 9.20 22.17 -13.05
C ILE A 599 9.45 21.26 -11.84
N PRO A 600 10.62 21.36 -11.19
CA PRO A 600 10.90 20.63 -9.96
C PRO A 600 9.79 20.87 -8.94
N GLY A 601 9.19 19.83 -8.37
CA GLY A 601 8.05 19.89 -7.46
C GLY A 601 6.75 19.41 -8.07
N LEU A 602 6.64 19.44 -9.41
CA LEU A 602 5.56 18.81 -10.18
C LEU A 602 5.95 17.41 -10.69
N VAL A 603 7.25 17.17 -10.93
CA VAL A 603 7.76 15.90 -11.46
C VAL A 603 8.13 14.90 -10.36
N ASP A 604 8.71 15.38 -9.27
CA ASP A 604 9.21 14.58 -8.14
C ASP A 604 8.23 14.59 -6.95
N VAL A 605 6.94 14.56 -7.26
CA VAL A 605 5.87 14.51 -6.25
C VAL A 605 5.96 13.20 -5.47
N PRO A 606 5.74 13.22 -4.14
CA PRO A 606 5.74 12.00 -3.34
C PRO A 606 4.82 10.93 -3.92
N THR A 607 5.31 9.70 -4.03
CA THR A 607 4.54 8.59 -4.59
C THR A 607 3.72 7.88 -3.51
N THR A 608 2.69 7.15 -3.93
CA THR A 608 1.97 6.24 -3.03
C THR A 608 2.90 5.19 -2.41
N GLY A 609 3.95 4.77 -3.13
CA GLY A 609 4.98 3.85 -2.62
C GLY A 609 5.73 4.42 -1.41
N ALA A 610 6.16 5.68 -1.47
CA ALA A 610 6.82 6.35 -0.35
C ALA A 610 5.90 6.49 0.87
N LEU A 611 4.61 6.78 0.65
CA LEU A 611 3.61 6.79 1.73
C LEU A 611 3.36 5.41 2.32
N SER A 612 3.31 4.35 1.50
CA SER A 612 3.17 2.98 1.97
C SER A 612 4.40 2.52 2.78
N ALA A 613 5.62 2.90 2.38
CA ALA A 613 6.83 2.63 3.14
C ALA A 613 6.77 3.30 4.53
N LEU A 614 6.40 4.58 4.56
CA LEU A 614 6.11 5.30 5.80
C LEU A 614 4.99 4.65 6.60
N LEU A 615 3.95 4.07 5.99
CA LEU A 615 2.82 3.51 6.74
C LEU A 615 3.07 2.10 7.29
N PHE A 616 3.85 1.26 6.59
CA PHE A 616 4.00 -0.17 6.91
C PHE A 616 5.38 -0.63 7.40
N ASP A 617 6.37 0.27 7.47
CA ASP A 617 7.73 -0.04 7.93
C ASP A 617 8.34 -1.10 7.01
N ALA A 618 8.12 -0.86 5.72
CA ALA A 618 8.63 -1.68 4.64
C ALA A 618 9.83 -0.98 4.02
N PRO A 619 10.92 -1.72 3.73
CA PRO A 619 12.00 -1.15 2.91
C PRO A 619 11.38 -0.65 1.61
N GLU A 620 11.81 0.53 1.17
CA GLU A 620 11.46 0.98 -0.18
C GLU A 620 11.91 -0.11 -1.15
N LEU A 621 11.02 -0.50 -2.08
CA LEU A 621 11.39 -1.32 -3.22
C LEU A 621 12.19 -0.43 -4.17
N THR A 622 13.43 -0.11 -3.79
CA THR A 622 14.39 0.61 -4.62
C THR A 622 14.80 -0.26 -5.80
N SER A 623 15.27 0.43 -6.85
CA SER A 623 15.49 -0.03 -8.23
C SER A 623 16.17 -1.39 -8.39
N GLU A 624 15.98 -1.97 -9.58
CA GLU A 624 16.40 -3.31 -10.06
C GLU A 624 17.83 -3.75 -9.69
N SER A 625 18.74 -2.84 -9.33
CA SER A 625 20.15 -3.12 -9.03
C SER A 625 20.43 -3.90 -7.75
N GLU A 626 19.54 -3.89 -6.74
CA GLU A 626 19.78 -4.61 -5.48
C GLU A 626 19.31 -6.08 -5.51
N TRP A 627 18.55 -6.47 -6.53
CA TRP A 627 17.94 -7.81 -6.62
C TRP A 627 18.71 -8.79 -7.50
N GLU A 628 19.72 -8.29 -8.24
CA GLU A 628 20.62 -9.09 -9.08
C GLU A 628 21.89 -9.56 -8.32
N ALA A 629 22.09 -9.12 -7.08
CA ALA A 629 23.17 -9.57 -6.17
C ALA A 629 22.62 -10.59 -5.16
#